data_AF-A0A2T3A1B2-F1
#
_entry.id   AF-A0A2T3A1B2-F1
#
_cell.length_a   1.000
_cell.length_b   1.000
_cell.length_c   1.000
_cell.angle_alpha   90.00
_cell.angle_beta   90.00
_cell.angle_gamma   90.00
#
_symmetry.space_group_name_H-M   'P 1'
#
loop_
_entity.id
_entity.type
_entity.pdbx_description
1 polymer ?
#
loop_
_entity_poly.entity_id
_entity_poly.type
_entity_poly.pdbx_seq_one_letter_code
_entity_poly.pdbx_strand_id
1 'polypeptide(L)'
;MSGFQTGWYRFVPFLGYHHVLMILTAVTIILLSLLLAGCSSSSPMIPDIFLLSLYYSDYTPHPNTAQVNYAVYSEMQSIAGDARLQARVGYFGICINPDGGSWLCSNNATALAQEVSVDQDPLNLIWLASQFKDMVVFPYLIIIAIIFAFICFILLATFPGWHEEEDSVGSEREVRPFPSRPVSQVALAIIFISSVFILVSVLWQHTASVAASTIAEDFGNGAVRSGVGTSAMVLGWFSFTVLIIVTIGLLVMILSIRVLTQLMA
;
A
#
# COMPACT_ATOMS: atom_id res chain seq x y z
N MET A 1 17.28 -34.67 -9.18
CA MET A 1 16.66 -33.45 -8.62
C MET A 1 17.13 -33.22 -7.17
N SER A 2 18.43 -33.14 -6.92
CA SER A 2 19.01 -33.00 -5.55
C SER A 2 19.98 -31.82 -5.40
N GLY A 3 20.17 -30.99 -6.43
CA GLY A 3 21.13 -29.88 -6.40
C GLY A 3 20.59 -28.53 -5.89
N PHE A 4 19.28 -28.40 -5.68
CA PHE A 4 18.66 -27.13 -5.28
C PHE A 4 18.53 -26.96 -3.75
N GLN A 5 18.56 -28.07 -2.99
CA GLN A 5 18.45 -28.00 -1.53
C GLN A 5 19.75 -27.59 -0.83
N THR A 6 20.92 -27.82 -1.44
CA THR A 6 22.22 -27.56 -0.81
C THR A 6 22.69 -26.10 -0.93
N GLY A 7 22.13 -25.33 -1.86
CA GLY A 7 22.46 -23.90 -2.03
C GLY A 7 21.90 -23.02 -0.91
N TRP A 8 20.66 -23.28 -0.48
CA TRP A 8 20.01 -22.47 0.56
C TRP A 8 20.63 -22.68 1.94
N TYR A 9 20.98 -23.92 2.29
CA TYR A 9 21.64 -24.26 3.57
C TYR A 9 22.98 -23.56 3.79
N ARG A 10 23.65 -23.13 2.71
CA ARG A 10 24.93 -22.39 2.79
C ARG A 10 24.78 -20.93 3.20
N PHE A 11 23.61 -20.33 2.98
CA PHE A 11 23.31 -18.95 3.39
C PHE A 11 22.62 -18.87 4.76
N VAL A 12 22.07 -19.99 5.26
CA VAL A 12 21.44 -20.10 6.59
C VAL A 12 22.37 -19.69 7.76
N PRO A 13 23.68 -20.02 7.81
CA PRO A 13 24.55 -19.59 8.90
C PRO A 13 24.89 -18.09 8.87
N PHE A 14 24.73 -17.43 7.71
CA PHE A 14 25.00 -15.98 7.56
C PHE A 14 23.76 -15.11 7.76
N LEU A 15 22.57 -15.71 7.71
CA LEU A 15 21.29 -15.01 7.78
C LEU A 15 20.75 -15.06 9.22
N GLY A 16 21.36 -14.25 10.10
CA GLY A 16 20.89 -14.11 11.48
C GLY A 16 19.42 -13.68 11.53
N TYR A 17 18.70 -14.05 12.59
CA TYR A 17 17.27 -13.76 12.77
C TYR A 17 16.88 -12.30 12.48
N HIS A 18 17.73 -11.34 12.89
CA HIS A 18 17.50 -9.92 12.65
C HIS A 18 17.58 -9.54 11.16
N HIS A 19 18.35 -10.25 10.33
CA HIS A 19 18.39 -10.05 8.88
C HIS A 19 17.05 -10.39 8.22
N VAL A 20 16.38 -11.45 8.67
CA VAL A 20 15.01 -11.77 8.20
C VAL A 20 14.08 -10.61 8.50
N LEU A 21 14.12 -10.08 9.72
CA LEU A 21 13.31 -8.91 10.10
C LEU A 21 13.66 -7.65 9.30
N MET A 22 14.94 -7.42 9.02
CA MET A 22 15.40 -6.32 8.15
C MET A 22 14.85 -6.46 6.73
N ILE A 23 14.92 -7.65 6.13
CA ILE A 23 14.40 -7.91 4.77
C ILE A 23 12.89 -7.68 4.73
N LEU A 24 12.15 -8.21 5.70
CA LEU A 24 10.70 -8.01 5.78
C LEU A 24 10.33 -6.52 5.94
N THR A 25 11.11 -5.78 6.75
CA THR A 25 10.93 -4.33 6.92
C THR A 25 11.24 -3.58 5.63
N ALA A 26 12.32 -3.93 4.93
CA ALA A 26 12.69 -3.34 3.65
C ALA A 26 11.63 -3.59 2.57
N VAL A 27 11.11 -4.82 2.48
CA VAL A 27 10.00 -5.17 1.58
C VAL A 27 8.78 -4.30 1.90
N THR A 28 8.43 -4.14 3.17
CA THR A 28 7.32 -3.27 3.58
C THR A 28 7.53 -1.83 3.12
N ILE A 29 8.71 -1.25 3.33
CA ILE A 29 9.04 0.11 2.90
C ILE A 29 8.83 0.26 1.39
N ILE A 30 9.30 -0.72 0.60
CA ILE A 30 9.13 -0.71 -0.86
C ILE A 30 7.65 -0.77 -1.24
N LEU A 31 6.88 -1.69 -0.66
CA LEU A 31 5.46 -1.87 -0.96
C LEU A 31 4.64 -0.61 -0.64
N LEU A 32 4.87 0.01 0.51
CA LEU A 32 4.20 1.26 0.91
C LEU A 32 4.63 2.44 0.02
N SER A 33 5.90 2.48 -0.43
CA SER A 33 6.37 3.49 -1.37
C SER A 33 5.70 3.35 -2.74
N LEU A 34 5.53 2.11 -3.23
CA LEU A 34 4.81 1.82 -4.47
C LEU A 34 3.33 2.21 -4.36
N LEU A 35 2.70 1.93 -3.21
CA LEU A 35 1.32 2.32 -2.94
C LEU A 35 1.14 3.85 -3.04
N LEU A 36 2.05 4.61 -2.41
CA LEU A 36 2.04 6.08 -2.48
C LEU A 36 2.32 6.62 -3.89
N ALA A 37 3.22 5.98 -4.63
CA ALA A 37 3.58 6.38 -6.00
C ALA A 37 2.53 6.04 -7.07
N GLY A 38 1.46 5.31 -6.71
CA GLY A 38 0.39 4.92 -7.62
C GLY A 38 -0.24 6.09 -8.38
N CYS A 39 -0.79 5.82 -9.56
CA CYS A 39 -1.27 6.82 -10.52
C CYS A 39 -0.22 7.89 -10.89
N SER A 40 0.93 7.43 -11.41
CA SER A 40 1.99 8.28 -11.96
C SER A 40 2.41 7.82 -13.35
N SER A 41 2.86 8.77 -14.19
CA SER A 41 3.40 8.52 -15.53
C SER A 41 4.79 7.88 -15.52
N SER A 42 5.36 7.58 -14.35
CA SER A 42 6.72 7.06 -14.21
C SER A 42 6.92 5.65 -14.79
N SER A 43 5.85 4.88 -15.02
CA SER A 43 5.90 3.58 -15.70
C SER A 43 4.52 3.14 -16.21
N PRO A 44 4.44 2.39 -17.33
CA PRO A 44 3.18 1.91 -17.90
C PRO A 44 2.30 1.07 -16.95
N MET A 45 2.89 0.44 -15.93
CA MET A 45 2.16 -0.39 -14.96
C MET A 45 1.72 0.37 -13.70
N ILE A 46 2.18 1.60 -13.48
CA ILE A 46 1.86 2.38 -12.28
C ILE A 46 0.42 2.93 -12.28
N PRO A 47 -0.22 3.26 -13.43
CA PRO A 47 -1.63 3.62 -13.47
C PRO A 47 -2.59 2.52 -12.96
N ASP A 48 -2.14 1.27 -12.85
CA ASP A 48 -2.93 0.16 -12.29
C ASP A 48 -2.89 0.10 -10.76
N ILE A 49 -2.06 0.92 -10.12
CA ILE A 49 -2.09 1.15 -8.67
C ILE A 49 -2.90 2.43 -8.43
N PHE A 50 -4.19 2.26 -8.22
CA PHE A 50 -5.13 3.33 -7.94
C PHE A 50 -5.99 3.01 -6.72
N LEU A 51 -6.63 4.01 -6.17
CA LEU A 51 -7.53 3.92 -5.02
C LEU A 51 -8.98 3.81 -5.50
N LEU A 52 -9.35 4.70 -6.40
CA LEU A 52 -10.66 4.80 -7.03
C LEU A 52 -10.48 4.91 -8.54
N SER A 53 -11.30 4.19 -9.29
CA SER A 53 -11.48 4.39 -10.72
C SER A 53 -12.93 4.76 -11.00
N LEU A 54 -13.12 5.77 -11.83
CA LEU A 54 -14.39 6.21 -12.37
C LEU A 54 -14.28 6.11 -13.89
N TYR A 55 -15.27 5.52 -14.55
CA TYR A 55 -15.27 5.43 -16.00
C TYR A 55 -16.68 5.45 -16.57
N TYR A 56 -16.81 6.05 -17.74
CA TYR A 56 -18.05 5.99 -18.49
C TYR A 56 -18.28 4.57 -19.02
N SER A 57 -19.50 4.08 -18.84
CA SER A 57 -19.95 2.80 -19.36
C SER A 57 -21.47 2.77 -19.35
N ASP A 58 -22.06 2.43 -20.48
CA ASP A 58 -23.51 2.23 -20.57
C ASP A 58 -23.91 0.91 -19.90
N TYR A 59 -24.88 0.97 -19.00
CA TYR A 59 -25.53 -0.20 -18.45
C TYR A 59 -26.97 0.11 -18.04
N THR A 60 -27.85 -0.89 -18.07
CA THR A 60 -29.19 -0.74 -17.52
C THR A 60 -29.15 -0.93 -16.00
N PRO A 61 -29.49 0.08 -15.20
CA PRO A 61 -29.54 -0.07 -13.74
C PRO A 61 -30.69 -1.00 -13.34
N HIS A 62 -30.59 -1.56 -12.14
CA HIS A 62 -31.63 -2.48 -11.65
C HIS A 62 -32.77 -1.68 -10.99
N PRO A 63 -34.03 -1.90 -11.39
CA PRO A 63 -35.16 -1.19 -10.80
C PRO A 63 -35.35 -1.59 -9.33
N ASN A 64 -35.54 -0.60 -8.46
CA ASN A 64 -35.77 -0.80 -7.04
C ASN A 64 -36.96 0.05 -6.55
N THR A 65 -37.78 -0.49 -5.65
CA THR A 65 -38.94 0.21 -5.07
C THR A 65 -38.55 1.46 -4.25
N ALA A 66 -37.28 1.58 -3.84
CA ALA A 66 -36.75 2.77 -3.18
C ALA A 66 -36.35 3.90 -4.15
N GLN A 67 -36.32 3.65 -5.46
CA GLN A 67 -36.03 4.68 -6.47
C GLN A 67 -37.31 5.47 -6.77
N VAL A 68 -37.28 6.78 -6.49
CA VAL A 68 -38.43 7.67 -6.75
C VAL A 68 -38.63 7.90 -8.25
N ASN A 69 -37.55 8.02 -9.02
CA ASN A 69 -37.60 8.16 -10.47
C ASN A 69 -36.59 7.23 -11.14
N TYR A 70 -37.06 6.07 -11.60
CA TYR A 70 -36.23 5.11 -12.33
C TYR A 70 -35.81 5.65 -13.71
N ALA A 71 -36.61 6.50 -14.36
CA ALA A 71 -36.36 6.94 -15.73
C ALA A 71 -35.11 7.84 -15.89
N VAL A 72 -34.54 8.37 -14.80
CA VAL A 72 -33.35 9.22 -14.80
C VAL A 72 -32.15 8.58 -15.50
N TYR A 73 -32.03 7.25 -15.49
CA TYR A 73 -30.89 6.59 -16.12
C TYR A 73 -30.80 6.88 -17.63
N SER A 74 -31.95 7.02 -18.30
CA SER A 74 -32.00 7.32 -19.73
C SER A 74 -31.52 8.74 -20.05
N GLU A 75 -31.77 9.69 -19.14
CA GLU A 75 -31.27 11.06 -19.25
C GLU A 75 -29.76 11.11 -18.98
N MET A 76 -29.28 10.40 -17.97
CA MET A 76 -27.84 10.31 -17.66
C MET A 76 -27.06 9.68 -18.81
N GLN A 77 -27.57 8.62 -19.42
CA GLN A 77 -27.00 8.01 -20.63
C GLN A 77 -27.00 8.98 -21.81
N SER A 78 -28.09 9.73 -22.01
CA SER A 78 -28.15 10.72 -23.08
C SER A 78 -27.14 11.86 -22.89
N ILE A 79 -26.83 12.24 -21.64
CA ILE A 79 -25.82 13.26 -21.34
C ILE A 79 -24.42 12.70 -21.53
N ALA A 80 -24.17 11.47 -21.06
CA ALA A 80 -22.86 10.83 -21.22
C ALA A 80 -22.52 10.50 -22.67
N GLY A 81 -23.54 10.18 -23.49
CA GLY A 81 -23.37 9.88 -24.91
C GLY A 81 -22.36 8.76 -25.12
N ASP A 82 -21.43 8.97 -26.06
CA ASP A 82 -20.38 8.01 -26.41
C ASP A 82 -19.07 8.20 -25.60
N ALA A 83 -19.10 8.96 -24.50
CA ALA A 83 -17.92 9.22 -23.68
C ALA A 83 -17.29 7.92 -23.17
N ARG A 84 -15.96 7.81 -23.23
CA ARG A 84 -15.20 6.62 -22.80
C ARG A 84 -14.10 6.92 -21.78
N LEU A 85 -14.10 8.14 -21.25
CA LEU A 85 -13.07 8.57 -20.33
C LEU A 85 -13.06 7.73 -19.06
N GLN A 86 -11.86 7.33 -18.63
CA GLN A 86 -11.60 6.72 -17.34
C GLN A 86 -10.68 7.61 -16.53
N ALA A 87 -11.10 7.99 -15.33
CA ALA A 87 -10.28 8.68 -14.33
C ALA A 87 -9.89 7.70 -13.21
N ARG A 88 -8.63 7.72 -12.79
CA ARG A 88 -8.09 6.93 -11.68
C ARG A 88 -7.39 7.84 -10.69
N VAL A 89 -7.66 7.65 -9.42
CA VAL A 89 -7.11 8.46 -8.33
C VAL A 89 -6.06 7.67 -7.57
N GLY A 90 -4.85 8.20 -7.41
CA GLY A 90 -3.83 7.71 -6.49
C GLY A 90 -3.66 8.65 -5.29
N TYR A 91 -2.65 8.41 -4.46
CA TYR A 91 -2.39 9.25 -3.29
C TYR A 91 -1.93 10.67 -3.63
N PHE A 92 -1.15 10.82 -4.71
CA PHE A 92 -0.53 12.10 -5.08
C PHE A 92 -0.90 12.60 -6.47
N GLY A 93 -1.81 11.92 -7.17
CA GLY A 93 -2.12 12.25 -8.55
C GLY A 93 -3.39 11.60 -9.07
N ILE A 94 -3.80 12.06 -10.24
CA ILE A 94 -4.92 11.53 -11.01
C ILE A 94 -4.36 11.10 -12.36
N CYS A 95 -4.75 9.94 -12.84
CA CYS A 95 -4.49 9.49 -14.20
C CYS A 95 -5.81 9.44 -14.96
N ILE A 96 -5.83 9.96 -16.19
CA ILE A 96 -6.99 9.87 -17.08
C ILE A 96 -6.62 9.09 -18.32
N ASN A 97 -7.60 8.39 -18.88
CA ASN A 97 -7.55 7.81 -20.19
C ASN A 97 -8.77 8.33 -20.97
N PRO A 98 -8.60 9.36 -21.83
CA PRO A 98 -9.73 10.05 -22.44
C PRO A 98 -10.51 9.20 -23.45
N ASP A 99 -9.80 8.38 -24.25
CA ASP A 99 -10.40 7.64 -25.37
C ASP A 99 -10.10 6.12 -25.33
N GLY A 100 -9.64 5.60 -24.19
CA GLY A 100 -9.17 4.21 -24.06
C GLY A 100 -7.76 3.97 -24.63
N GLY A 101 -7.04 5.05 -24.99
CA GLY A 101 -5.64 5.04 -25.43
C GLY A 101 -4.63 5.11 -24.27
N SER A 102 -3.76 6.11 -24.30
CA SER A 102 -2.70 6.30 -23.30
C SER A 102 -3.19 6.99 -22.03
N TRP A 103 -2.54 6.68 -20.91
CA TRP A 103 -2.75 7.35 -19.63
C TRP A 103 -2.01 8.69 -19.56
N LEU A 104 -2.72 9.74 -19.13
CA LEU A 104 -2.17 11.05 -18.78
C LEU A 104 -2.31 11.24 -17.28
N CYS A 105 -1.18 11.31 -16.56
CA CYS A 105 -1.20 11.50 -15.11
C CYS A 105 -0.66 12.87 -14.70
N SER A 106 -1.36 13.50 -13.76
CA SER A 106 -0.96 14.79 -13.17
C SER A 106 -1.53 14.93 -11.76
N ASN A 107 -0.86 15.71 -10.92
CA ASN A 107 -1.43 16.14 -9.64
C ASN A 107 -2.37 17.35 -9.81
N ASN A 108 -2.34 18.02 -10.96
CA ASN A 108 -3.18 19.16 -11.26
C ASN A 108 -4.36 18.73 -12.14
N ALA A 109 -5.55 18.61 -11.54
CA ALA A 109 -6.77 18.24 -12.24
C ALA A 109 -7.16 19.25 -13.32
N THR A 110 -6.90 20.54 -13.12
CA THR A 110 -7.16 21.58 -14.13
C THR A 110 -6.33 21.38 -15.38
N ALA A 111 -5.07 20.96 -15.23
CA ALA A 111 -4.22 20.64 -16.38
C ALA A 111 -4.76 19.43 -17.14
N LEU A 112 -5.29 18.41 -16.45
CA LEU A 112 -5.92 17.25 -17.10
C LEU A 112 -7.21 17.63 -17.83
N ALA A 113 -8.04 18.48 -17.22
CA ALA A 113 -9.29 18.94 -17.83
C ALA A 113 -9.07 19.81 -19.07
N GLN A 114 -7.91 20.49 -19.20
CA GLN A 114 -7.56 21.26 -20.39
C GLN A 114 -7.20 20.39 -21.60
N GLU A 115 -6.80 19.14 -21.36
CA GLU A 115 -6.47 18.16 -22.41
C GLU A 115 -7.70 17.36 -22.89
N VAL A 116 -8.89 17.66 -22.34
CA VAL A 116 -10.12 16.90 -22.57
C VAL A 116 -11.24 17.83 -23.02
N SER A 117 -12.03 17.37 -23.99
CA SER A 117 -13.21 18.09 -24.50
C SER A 117 -14.46 17.80 -23.66
N VAL A 118 -15.48 18.66 -23.79
CA VAL A 118 -16.76 18.50 -23.06
C VAL A 118 -17.44 17.17 -23.40
N ASP A 119 -17.34 16.73 -24.65
CA ASP A 119 -17.94 15.46 -25.11
C ASP A 119 -17.22 14.22 -24.54
N GLN A 120 -15.97 14.37 -24.11
CA GLN A 120 -15.18 13.29 -23.49
C GLN A 120 -15.40 13.20 -21.97
N ASP A 121 -15.71 14.31 -21.29
CA ASP A 121 -16.03 14.32 -19.85
C ASP A 121 -17.33 15.08 -19.50
N PRO A 122 -18.49 14.66 -20.03
CA PRO A 122 -19.75 15.40 -19.89
C PRO A 122 -20.27 15.49 -18.44
N LEU A 123 -19.93 14.51 -17.59
CA LEU A 123 -20.30 14.46 -16.17
C LEU A 123 -19.15 14.91 -15.23
N ASN A 124 -18.05 15.44 -15.77
CA ASN A 124 -16.92 15.97 -15.01
C ASN A 124 -16.27 14.94 -14.05
N LEU A 125 -16.00 13.73 -14.51
CA LEU A 125 -15.31 12.68 -13.74
C LEU A 125 -13.92 13.12 -13.29
N ILE A 126 -13.21 13.96 -14.06
CA ILE A 126 -11.91 14.50 -13.65
C ILE A 126 -12.06 15.38 -12.40
N TRP A 127 -13.09 16.20 -12.36
CA TRP A 127 -13.38 17.05 -11.21
C TRP A 127 -13.76 16.21 -9.99
N LEU A 128 -14.63 15.22 -10.17
CA LEU A 128 -15.04 14.30 -9.09
C LEU A 128 -13.83 13.52 -8.53
N ALA A 129 -12.94 13.06 -9.41
CA ALA A 129 -11.68 12.42 -9.04
C ALA A 129 -10.79 13.34 -8.21
N SER A 130 -10.72 14.64 -8.55
CA SER A 130 -9.98 15.64 -7.76
C SER A 130 -10.61 15.85 -6.39
N GLN A 131 -11.93 15.94 -6.29
CA GLN A 131 -12.61 16.10 -5.00
C GLN A 131 -12.32 14.92 -4.07
N PHE A 132 -12.36 13.68 -4.59
CA PHE A 132 -11.98 12.51 -3.81
C PHE A 132 -10.52 12.58 -3.33
N LYS A 133 -9.57 12.91 -4.23
CA LYS A 133 -8.15 13.07 -3.88
C LYS A 133 -7.94 14.11 -2.78
N ASP A 134 -8.51 15.29 -2.94
CA ASP A 134 -8.17 16.45 -2.11
C ASP A 134 -8.92 16.46 -0.77
N MET A 135 -10.12 15.86 -0.70
CA MET A 135 -10.96 15.89 0.51
C MET A 135 -10.94 14.60 1.31
N VAL A 136 -10.64 13.46 0.69
CA VAL A 136 -10.83 12.13 1.31
C VAL A 136 -9.50 11.39 1.52
N VAL A 137 -8.56 11.52 0.58
CA VAL A 137 -7.30 10.79 0.62
C VAL A 137 -6.33 11.42 1.62
N PHE A 138 -5.79 10.62 2.54
CA PHE A 138 -4.87 11.09 3.58
C PHE A 138 -3.56 10.28 3.59
N PRO A 139 -2.51 10.69 2.85
CA PRO A 139 -1.26 9.93 2.72
C PRO A 139 -0.33 10.04 3.94
N TYR A 140 -0.51 11.04 4.80
CA TYR A 140 0.51 11.43 5.79
C TYR A 140 0.80 10.35 6.85
N LEU A 141 -0.21 9.56 7.25
CA LEU A 141 0.01 8.44 8.18
C LEU A 141 0.93 7.36 7.57
N ILE A 142 0.79 7.08 6.27
CA ILE A 142 1.64 6.11 5.56
C ILE A 142 3.07 6.64 5.49
N ILE A 143 3.26 7.94 5.20
CA ILE A 143 4.59 8.57 5.16
C ILE A 143 5.28 8.44 6.53
N ILE A 144 4.58 8.77 7.61
CA ILE A 144 5.14 8.67 8.98
C ILE A 144 5.45 7.20 9.32
N ALA A 145 4.59 6.26 8.94
CA ALA A 145 4.83 4.84 9.13
C ALA A 145 6.06 4.33 8.38
N ILE A 146 6.31 4.78 7.14
CA ILE A 146 7.52 4.50 6.37
C ILE A 146 8.76 5.02 7.10
N ILE A 147 8.71 6.27 7.61
CA ILE A 147 9.83 6.84 8.38
C ILE A 147 10.13 6.00 9.61
N PHE A 148 9.12 5.58 10.37
CA PHE A 148 9.31 4.72 11.54
C PHE A 148 9.83 3.33 11.17
N ALA A 149 9.35 2.73 10.08
CA ALA A 149 9.88 1.46 9.58
C ALA A 149 11.34 1.59 9.13
N PHE A 150 11.71 2.71 8.51
CA PHE A 150 13.09 3.00 8.10
C PHE A 150 14.02 3.20 9.31
N ILE A 151 13.57 3.93 10.34
CA ILE A 151 14.31 4.04 11.60
C ILE A 151 14.48 2.65 12.24
N CYS A 152 13.44 1.82 12.26
CA CYS A 152 13.52 0.44 12.75
C CYS A 152 14.55 -0.39 11.98
N PHE A 153 14.57 -0.26 10.65
CA PHE A 153 15.56 -0.90 9.80
C PHE A 153 17.00 -0.49 10.17
N ILE A 154 17.26 0.80 10.39
CA ILE A 154 18.58 1.28 10.83
C ILE A 154 18.93 0.72 12.21
N LEU A 155 17.98 0.72 13.16
CA LEU A 155 18.23 0.17 14.49
C LEU A 155 18.55 -1.33 14.44
N LEU A 156 17.83 -2.09 13.61
CA LEU A 156 18.10 -3.51 13.37
C LEU A 156 19.50 -3.74 12.77
N ALA A 157 20.00 -2.84 11.92
CA ALA A 157 21.34 -2.92 11.36
C ALA A 157 22.45 -2.73 12.41
N THR A 158 22.14 -2.18 13.58
CA THR A 158 23.09 -2.10 14.71
C THR A 158 23.18 -3.38 15.53
N PHE A 159 22.35 -4.39 15.22
CA PHE A 159 22.34 -5.63 15.97
C PHE A 159 23.60 -6.42 15.66
N PRO A 160 24.28 -6.95 16.68
CA PRO A 160 25.54 -7.62 16.45
C PRO A 160 25.28 -8.94 15.71
N GLY A 161 26.10 -9.19 14.68
CA GLY A 161 26.06 -10.41 13.88
C GLY A 161 26.54 -11.63 14.65
N TRP A 162 26.31 -12.82 14.08
CA TRP A 162 26.99 -14.02 14.56
C TRP A 162 28.45 -13.95 14.15
N HIS A 163 29.35 -14.16 15.10
CA HIS A 163 30.79 -14.23 14.83
C HIS A 163 31.38 -15.42 15.58
N GLU A 164 32.29 -16.12 14.92
CA GLU A 164 33.09 -17.19 15.51
C GLU A 164 34.27 -16.55 16.23
N GLU A 165 34.49 -16.96 17.48
CA GLU A 165 35.71 -16.63 18.23
C GLU A 165 36.47 -17.93 18.52
N GLU A 166 37.80 -17.87 18.42
CA GLU A 166 38.68 -18.99 18.72
C GLU A 166 39.01 -18.97 20.23
N ASP A 167 38.55 -19.98 20.98
CA ASP A 167 38.87 -20.10 22.40
C ASP A 167 40.37 -20.35 22.61
N SER A 168 40.91 -20.10 23.81
CA SER A 168 42.34 -20.27 24.16
C SER A 168 42.89 -21.71 24.00
N VAL A 169 42.03 -22.68 23.69
CA VAL A 169 42.33 -24.09 23.44
C VAL A 169 42.29 -24.44 21.94
N GLY A 170 42.04 -23.46 21.06
CA GLY A 170 41.93 -23.66 19.60
C GLY A 170 40.59 -24.27 19.16
N SER A 171 39.54 -24.18 20.00
CA SER A 171 38.18 -24.58 19.64
C SER A 171 37.41 -23.38 19.11
N GLU A 172 36.83 -23.51 17.92
CA GLU A 172 35.90 -22.52 17.38
C GLU A 172 34.63 -22.50 18.24
N ARG A 173 34.27 -21.33 18.76
CA ARG A 173 33.04 -21.11 19.51
C ARG A 173 32.21 -20.03 18.83
N GLU A 174 30.97 -20.37 18.46
CA GLU A 174 30.00 -19.38 18.00
C GLU A 174 29.59 -18.46 19.17
N VAL A 175 29.94 -17.18 19.09
CA VAL A 175 29.49 -16.17 20.05
C VAL A 175 28.26 -15.47 19.48
N ARG A 176 27.16 -15.49 20.25
CA ARG A 176 25.89 -14.85 19.90
C ARG A 176 25.68 -13.64 20.80
N PRO A 177 26.25 -12.47 20.46
CA PRO A 177 26.12 -11.27 21.27
C PRO A 177 24.65 -10.82 21.38
N PHE A 178 24.24 -10.42 22.58
CA PHE A 178 22.90 -9.91 22.81
C PHE A 178 22.77 -8.47 22.31
N PRO A 179 21.72 -8.13 21.55
CA PRO A 179 21.45 -6.74 21.17
C PRO A 179 21.18 -5.89 22.41
N SER A 180 21.48 -4.60 22.31
CA SER A 180 21.23 -3.70 23.44
C SER A 180 19.73 -3.60 23.75
N ARG A 181 19.38 -3.75 25.04
CA ARG A 181 18.00 -3.67 25.53
C ARG A 181 17.28 -2.38 25.12
N PRO A 182 17.86 -1.17 25.28
CA PRO A 182 17.15 0.06 24.92
C PRO A 182 16.84 0.13 23.43
N VAL A 183 17.79 -0.23 22.56
CA VAL A 183 17.59 -0.22 21.10
C VAL A 183 16.49 -1.22 20.71
N SER A 184 16.49 -2.41 21.29
CA SER A 184 15.47 -3.43 21.01
C SER A 184 14.07 -2.98 21.43
N GLN A 185 13.92 -2.31 22.58
CA GLN A 185 12.63 -1.79 23.04
C GLN A 185 12.13 -0.64 22.16
N VAL A 186 13.03 0.28 21.77
CA VAL A 186 12.69 1.38 20.85
C VAL A 186 12.28 0.83 19.50
N ALA A 187 13.03 -0.12 18.93
CA ALA A 187 12.72 -0.77 17.66
C ALA A 187 11.34 -1.45 17.68
N LEU A 188 10.99 -2.14 18.77
CA LEU A 188 9.67 -2.74 18.96
C LEU A 188 8.56 -1.68 19.04
N ALA A 189 8.78 -0.60 19.79
CA ALA A 189 7.77 0.44 19.96
C ALA A 189 7.47 1.17 18.64
N ILE A 190 8.50 1.55 17.88
CA ILE A 190 8.31 2.28 16.63
C ILE A 190 7.69 1.41 15.53
N ILE A 191 8.05 0.12 15.44
CA ILE A 191 7.43 -0.77 14.43
C ILE A 191 5.97 -1.06 14.78
N PHE A 192 5.65 -1.16 16.08
CA PHE A 192 4.27 -1.32 16.53
C PHE A 192 3.44 -0.09 16.17
N ILE A 193 3.92 1.12 16.46
CA ILE A 193 3.24 2.37 16.09
C ILE A 193 3.08 2.47 14.57
N SER A 194 4.12 2.12 13.80
CA SER A 194 4.06 2.05 12.33
C SER A 194 2.95 1.10 11.85
N SER A 195 2.84 -0.09 12.44
CA SER A 195 1.79 -1.07 12.10
C SER A 195 0.38 -0.53 12.37
N VAL A 196 0.17 0.20 13.46
CA VAL A 196 -1.10 0.83 13.80
C VAL A 196 -1.46 1.93 12.80
N PHE A 197 -0.49 2.77 12.40
CA PHE A 197 -0.72 3.82 11.40
C PHE A 197 -1.09 3.24 10.03
N ILE A 198 -0.43 2.16 9.60
CA ILE A 198 -0.80 1.46 8.37
C ILE A 198 -2.19 0.84 8.48
N LEU A 199 -2.53 0.20 9.61
CA LEU A 199 -3.86 -0.36 9.82
C LEU A 199 -4.95 0.72 9.67
N VAL A 200 -4.80 1.85 10.35
CA VAL A 200 -5.76 2.97 10.28
C VAL A 200 -5.84 3.51 8.86
N SER A 201 -4.71 3.67 8.18
CA SER A 201 -4.64 4.20 6.82
C SER A 201 -5.32 3.30 5.79
N VAL A 202 -5.05 1.98 5.84
CA VAL A 202 -5.61 1.00 4.91
C VAL A 202 -7.11 0.83 5.15
N LEU A 203 -7.56 0.80 6.41
CA LEU A 203 -8.98 0.77 6.76
C LEU A 203 -9.70 2.01 6.24
N TRP A 204 -9.17 3.20 6.55
CA TRP A 204 -9.72 4.46 6.08
C TRP A 204 -9.83 4.48 4.56
N GLN A 205 -8.72 4.21 3.86
CA GLN A 205 -8.67 4.21 2.41
C GLN A 205 -9.65 3.21 1.80
N HIS A 206 -9.75 2.00 2.36
CA HIS A 206 -10.63 0.97 1.84
C HIS A 206 -12.09 1.40 1.96
N THR A 207 -12.51 1.83 3.15
CA THR A 207 -13.89 2.27 3.39
C THR A 207 -14.26 3.49 2.56
N ALA A 208 -13.36 4.47 2.46
CA ALA A 208 -13.56 5.68 1.67
C ALA A 208 -13.70 5.38 0.18
N SER A 209 -12.84 4.52 -0.37
CA SER A 209 -12.88 4.17 -1.80
C SER A 209 -14.14 3.38 -2.14
N VAL A 210 -14.54 2.43 -1.28
CA VAL A 210 -15.78 1.66 -1.47
C VAL A 210 -17.01 2.58 -1.42
N ALA A 211 -17.08 3.46 -0.43
CA ALA A 211 -18.19 4.41 -0.31
C ALA A 211 -18.26 5.36 -1.52
N ALA A 212 -17.13 5.95 -1.91
CA ALA A 212 -17.06 6.85 -3.06
C ALA A 212 -17.42 6.14 -4.37
N SER A 213 -16.96 4.90 -4.56
CA SER A 213 -17.28 4.08 -5.74
C SER A 213 -18.79 3.83 -5.84
N THR A 214 -19.40 3.34 -4.76
CA THR A 214 -20.84 3.04 -4.71
C THR A 214 -21.67 4.30 -4.96
N ILE A 215 -21.34 5.41 -4.30
CA ILE A 215 -22.06 6.67 -4.47
C ILE A 215 -21.90 7.19 -5.91
N ALA A 216 -20.70 7.17 -6.48
CA ALA A 216 -20.48 7.67 -7.84
C ALA A 216 -21.23 6.82 -8.89
N GLU A 217 -21.27 5.50 -8.72
CA GLU A 217 -21.99 4.59 -9.59
C GLU A 217 -23.52 4.77 -9.49
N ASP A 218 -24.04 4.87 -8.27
CA ASP A 218 -25.47 5.06 -8.02
C ASP A 218 -25.97 6.44 -8.51
N PHE A 219 -25.16 7.49 -8.37
CA PHE A 219 -25.49 8.82 -8.90
C PHE A 219 -25.35 8.90 -10.42
N GLY A 220 -24.33 8.24 -10.98
CA GLY A 220 -24.15 8.15 -12.43
C GLY A 220 -25.19 7.28 -13.13
N ASN A 221 -25.93 6.46 -12.37
CA ASN A 221 -27.15 5.75 -12.73
C ASN A 221 -27.24 5.35 -14.21
N GLY A 222 -26.47 4.33 -14.61
CA GLY A 222 -26.48 3.79 -15.97
C GLY A 222 -25.48 4.40 -16.95
N ALA A 223 -24.77 5.48 -16.58
CA ALA A 223 -23.75 6.12 -17.41
C ALA A 223 -22.31 6.03 -16.84
N VAL A 224 -22.16 5.89 -15.53
CA VAL A 224 -20.85 5.82 -14.85
C VAL A 224 -20.76 4.52 -14.06
N ARG A 225 -19.64 3.83 -14.24
CA ARG A 225 -19.21 2.72 -13.39
C ARG A 225 -18.00 3.14 -12.58
N SER A 226 -17.82 2.48 -11.46
CA SER A 226 -16.71 2.75 -10.57
C SER A 226 -16.00 1.46 -10.20
N GLY A 227 -14.78 1.59 -9.67
CA GLY A 227 -14.02 0.45 -9.20
C GLY A 227 -13.03 0.87 -8.13
N VAL A 228 -12.73 -0.07 -7.24
CA VAL A 228 -11.72 0.12 -6.20
C VAL A 228 -10.46 -0.64 -6.62
N GLY A 229 -9.29 -0.01 -6.49
CA GLY A 229 -8.06 -0.61 -6.99
C GLY A 229 -7.58 -1.77 -6.11
N THR A 230 -7.71 -2.98 -6.63
CA THR A 230 -7.30 -4.21 -5.93
C THR A 230 -5.80 -4.25 -5.65
N SER A 231 -4.97 -3.77 -6.58
CA SER A 231 -3.52 -3.66 -6.41
C SER A 231 -3.15 -2.82 -5.19
N ALA A 232 -3.78 -1.64 -5.03
CA ALA A 232 -3.53 -0.77 -3.87
C ALA A 232 -3.97 -1.44 -2.56
N MET A 233 -5.10 -2.16 -2.56
CA MET A 233 -5.56 -2.92 -1.40
C MET A 233 -4.57 -4.01 -1.00
N VAL A 234 -4.08 -4.78 -1.97
CA VAL A 234 -3.10 -5.84 -1.72
C VAL A 234 -1.82 -5.25 -1.16
N LEU A 235 -1.27 -4.19 -1.77
CA LEU A 235 -0.06 -3.53 -1.27
C LEU A 235 -0.22 -3.05 0.18
N GLY A 236 -1.35 -2.43 0.50
CA GLY A 236 -1.65 -1.95 1.86
C GLY A 236 -1.78 -3.08 2.89
N TRP A 237 -2.69 -4.02 2.66
CA TRP A 237 -2.97 -5.12 3.60
C TRP A 237 -1.80 -6.10 3.74
N PHE A 238 -1.09 -6.36 2.65
CA PHE A 238 0.11 -7.19 2.69
C PHE A 238 1.22 -6.51 3.49
N SER A 239 1.47 -5.22 3.28
CA SER A 239 2.43 -4.44 4.09
C SER A 239 2.07 -4.45 5.57
N PHE A 240 0.79 -4.27 5.91
CA PHE A 240 0.31 -4.37 7.30
C PHE A 240 0.63 -5.75 7.90
N THR A 241 0.32 -6.82 7.18
CA THR A 241 0.56 -8.20 7.64
C THR A 241 2.05 -8.45 7.88
N VAL A 242 2.91 -7.98 6.97
CA VAL A 242 4.37 -8.08 7.12
C VAL A 242 4.86 -7.30 8.35
N LEU A 243 4.34 -6.09 8.61
CA LEU A 243 4.68 -5.31 9.81
C LEU A 243 4.27 -6.01 11.11
N ILE A 244 3.13 -6.70 11.13
CA ILE A 244 2.70 -7.51 12.27
C ILE A 244 3.65 -8.68 12.50
N ILE A 245 4.06 -9.39 11.43
CA ILE A 245 5.05 -10.47 11.51
C ILE A 245 6.38 -9.94 12.08
N VAL A 246 6.86 -8.78 11.62
CA VAL A 246 8.08 -8.16 12.14
C VAL A 246 7.93 -7.78 13.62
N THR A 247 6.79 -7.22 14.01
CA THR A 247 6.49 -6.83 15.39
C THR A 247 6.49 -8.05 16.32
N ILE A 248 5.80 -9.12 15.93
CA ILE A 248 5.78 -10.39 16.68
C ILE A 248 7.19 -10.98 16.73
N GLY A 249 7.93 -10.94 15.63
CA GLY A 249 9.30 -11.47 15.59
C GLY A 249 10.23 -10.73 16.55
N LEU A 250 10.19 -9.40 16.57
CA LEU A 250 10.93 -8.60 17.55
C LEU A 250 10.52 -8.93 18.99
N LEU A 251 9.22 -9.07 19.26
CA LEU A 251 8.72 -9.43 20.59
C LEU A 251 9.25 -10.80 21.05
N VAL A 252 9.16 -11.82 20.20
CA VAL A 252 9.64 -13.18 20.49
C VAL A 252 11.14 -13.18 20.76
N MET A 253 11.93 -12.47 19.95
CA MET A 253 13.36 -12.35 20.16
C MET A 253 13.68 -11.69 21.52
N ILE A 254 13.02 -10.59 21.86
CA ILE A 254 13.22 -9.90 23.14
C ILE A 254 12.85 -10.80 24.32
N LEU A 255 11.74 -11.52 24.26
CA LEU A 255 11.31 -12.45 25.30
C LEU A 255 12.28 -13.63 25.44
N SER A 256 12.76 -14.18 24.33
CA SER A 256 13.73 -15.28 24.31
C SER A 256 15.04 -14.88 24.97
N ILE A 257 15.55 -13.67 24.68
CA ILE A 257 16.76 -13.14 25.31
C ILE A 257 16.56 -12.95 26.82
N ARG A 258 15.39 -12.46 27.27
CA ARG A 258 15.09 -12.32 28.69
C ARG A 258 15.11 -13.66 29.42
N VAL A 259 14.47 -14.69 28.87
CA VAL A 259 14.44 -16.04 29.43
C VAL A 259 15.84 -16.64 29.49
N LEU A 260 16.62 -16.55 28.40
CA LEU A 260 18.01 -17.03 28.38
C LEU A 260 18.89 -16.32 29.41
N THR A 261 18.74 -15.00 29.56
CA THR A 261 19.49 -14.24 30.59
C THR A 261 19.13 -14.70 32.00
N GLN A 262 17.87 -15.07 32.25
CA GLN A 262 17.42 -15.57 33.56
C GLN A 262 17.89 -16.99 33.84
N LEU A 263 18.07 -17.83 32.82
CA LEU A 263 18.56 -19.21 32.97
C LEU A 263 20.09 -19.28 33.16
N MET A 264 20.82 -18.27 32.68
CA MET A 264 22.27 -18.18 32.81
C MET A 264 22.75 -17.38 34.03
N ALA A 265 21.82 -16.76 34.77
CA ALA A 265 22.06 -16.04 36.02
C ALA A 265 21.76 -16.94 37.22
#